data_AF-A0A940NQ02-F1
#
_entry.id   AF-A0A940NQ02-F1
#
_cell.length_a   1.000
_cell.length_b   1.000
_cell.length_c   1.000
_cell.angle_alpha   90.00
_cell.angle_beta   90.00
_cell.angle_gamma   90.00
#
_symmetry.space_group_name_H-M   'P 1'
#
loop_
_entity.id
_entity.type
_entity.pdbx_description
1 polymer ?
#
loop_
_entity_poly.entity_id
_entity_poly.type
_entity_poly.pdbx_seq_one_letter_code
_entity_poly.pdbx_strand_id
1 'polypeptide(L)'
;MRRKYIIILVLFIVIVLLFAYKKYTYSFEFTDGVFFKGPLKSPTGKYTANAYYHTYGGAAGGVNVWVELTYNNEKNKIKTVYYSDAKSDFSMEWKGKDRLFIKNEEPDLPSENRSIELEIGKDIYDDSGAACSSWKMKDAYETC
;
A
#
# COMPACT_ATOMS: atom_id res chain seq x y z
N MET A 1 -38.06 -27.70 10.49
CA MET A 1 -36.60 -27.88 10.36
C MET A 1 -36.04 -27.34 9.03
N ARG A 2 -36.57 -27.70 7.85
CA ARG A 2 -36.10 -27.19 6.53
C ARG A 2 -35.95 -25.65 6.39
N ARG A 3 -36.92 -24.85 6.86
CA ARG A 3 -36.84 -23.37 6.78
C ARG A 3 -35.64 -22.76 7.52
N LYS A 4 -35.24 -23.33 8.66
CA LYS A 4 -34.07 -22.84 9.43
C LYS A 4 -32.76 -23.09 8.67
N TYR A 5 -32.63 -24.24 8.01
CA TYR A 5 -31.46 -24.56 7.18
C TYR A 5 -31.37 -23.67 5.94
N ILE A 6 -32.49 -23.31 5.31
CA ILE A 6 -32.51 -22.38 4.18
C ILE A 6 -32.03 -20.99 4.64
N ILE A 7 -32.48 -20.50 5.79
CA ILE A 7 -32.04 -19.20 6.32
C ILE A 7 -30.54 -19.21 6.62
N ILE A 8 -30.02 -20.27 7.24
CA ILE A 8 -28.59 -20.42 7.53
C ILE A 8 -27.77 -20.46 6.22
N LEU A 9 -28.25 -21.19 5.20
CA LEU A 9 -27.59 -21.27 3.91
C LEU A 9 -27.55 -19.90 3.21
N VAL A 10 -28.66 -19.16 3.21
CA VAL A 10 -28.71 -17.80 2.63
C VAL A 10 -27.76 -16.87 3.37
N LEU A 11 -27.73 -16.91 4.70
CA LEU A 11 -26.81 -16.10 5.50
C LEU A 11 -25.34 -16.43 5.15
N PHE A 12 -25.02 -17.72 5.03
CA PHE A 12 -23.68 -18.16 4.63
C PHE A 12 -23.30 -17.64 3.24
N ILE A 13 -24.21 -17.74 2.26
CA ILE A 13 -23.98 -17.22 0.90
C ILE A 13 -23.75 -15.70 0.93
N VAL A 14 -24.56 -14.95 1.68
CA VAL A 14 -24.39 -13.49 1.82
C VAL A 14 -23.02 -13.16 2.41
N ILE A 15 -22.58 -13.88 3.45
CA ILE A 15 -21.26 -13.69 4.05
C ILE A 15 -20.15 -13.95 3.02
N VAL A 16 -20.22 -15.06 2.27
CA VAL A 16 -19.23 -15.39 1.22
C VAL A 16 -19.18 -14.31 0.13
N LEU A 17 -20.34 -13.81 -0.31
CA LEU A 17 -20.42 -12.74 -1.31
C LEU A 17 -19.82 -11.42 -0.80
N LEU A 18 -20.04 -11.07 0.48
CA LEU A 18 -19.43 -9.89 1.09
C LEU A 18 -17.90 -10.01 1.15
N PHE A 19 -17.37 -11.19 1.53
CA PHE A 19 -15.93 -11.42 1.53
C PHE A 19 -15.32 -11.33 0.12
N ALA A 20 -15.98 -11.93 -0.88
CA ALA A 20 -15.54 -11.84 -2.27
C ALA A 20 -15.58 -10.39 -2.79
N TYR A 21 -16.66 -9.66 -2.51
CA TYR A 21 -16.81 -8.26 -2.88
C TYR A 21 -15.71 -7.39 -2.27
N LYS A 22 -15.40 -7.57 -0.98
CA LYS A 22 -14.33 -6.84 -0.30
C LYS A 22 -12.96 -7.09 -0.95
N LYS A 23 -12.64 -8.35 -1.28
CA LYS A 23 -11.37 -8.67 -1.98
C LYS A 23 -11.29 -8.07 -3.37
N TYR A 24 -12.40 -8.01 -4.11
CA TYR A 24 -12.44 -7.46 -5.45
C TYR A 24 -12.35 -5.93 -5.47
N THR A 25 -13.01 -5.26 -4.53
CA THR A 25 -13.13 -3.78 -4.53
C THR A 25 -12.02 -3.06 -3.77
N TYR A 26 -11.14 -3.79 -3.07
CA TYR A 26 -10.02 -3.18 -2.36
C TYR A 26 -9.17 -2.31 -3.30
N SER A 27 -8.95 -1.06 -2.89
CA SER A 27 -8.07 -0.09 -3.53
C SER A 27 -6.89 0.17 -2.61
N PHE A 28 -5.68 0.11 -3.17
CA PHE A 28 -4.46 0.47 -2.46
C PHE A 28 -4.24 1.98 -2.52
N GLU A 29 -5.08 2.71 -1.79
CA GLU A 29 -5.11 4.16 -1.71
C GLU A 29 -5.39 4.57 -0.27
N PHE A 30 -4.69 5.58 0.21
CA PHE A 30 -4.83 6.11 1.57
C PHE A 30 -5.18 7.59 1.48
N THR A 31 -5.96 8.07 2.42
CA THR A 31 -6.40 9.47 2.50
C THR A 31 -6.10 10.01 3.89
N ASP A 32 -6.16 11.34 4.05
CA ASP A 32 -5.98 12.02 5.34
C ASP A 32 -4.61 11.82 6.01
N GLY A 33 -3.57 11.63 5.18
CA GLY A 33 -2.18 11.61 5.63
C GLY A 33 -1.59 13.00 5.81
N VAL A 34 -0.68 13.13 6.77
CA VAL A 34 0.18 14.30 6.92
C VAL A 34 1.40 14.12 6.02
N PHE A 35 1.71 15.14 5.21
CA PHE A 35 2.89 15.13 4.36
C PHE A 35 4.16 14.91 5.21
N PHE A 36 4.99 13.96 4.78
CA PHE A 36 6.19 13.55 5.50
C PHE A 36 7.48 13.95 4.79
N LYS A 37 7.64 13.51 3.52
CA LYS A 37 8.92 13.62 2.80
C LYS A 37 8.70 13.68 1.29
N GLY A 38 9.57 14.42 0.60
CA GLY A 38 9.45 14.72 -0.83
C GLY A 38 9.37 16.23 -1.07
N PRO A 39 8.91 16.68 -2.25
CA PRO A 39 8.69 15.89 -3.45
C PRO A 39 10.02 15.38 -4.03
N LEU A 40 10.08 14.10 -4.41
CA LEU A 40 11.24 13.50 -5.03
C LEU A 40 10.95 13.17 -6.51
N LYS A 41 11.47 13.98 -7.42
CA LYS A 41 11.29 13.80 -8.87
C LYS A 41 12.16 12.67 -9.39
N SER A 42 11.59 11.83 -10.27
CA SER A 42 12.38 10.80 -10.96
C SER A 42 13.42 11.45 -11.88
N PRO A 43 14.53 10.77 -12.21
CA PRO A 43 15.55 11.30 -13.12
C PRO A 43 15.00 11.68 -14.51
N THR A 44 13.92 11.02 -14.93
CA THR A 44 13.22 11.29 -16.19
C THR A 44 12.17 12.39 -16.07
N GLY A 45 11.83 12.82 -14.85
CA GLY A 45 10.71 13.72 -14.56
C GLY A 45 9.32 13.10 -14.75
N LYS A 46 9.23 11.81 -15.13
CA LYS A 46 7.95 11.12 -15.38
C LYS A 46 7.13 10.92 -14.10
N TYR A 47 7.79 10.82 -12.94
CA TYR A 47 7.13 10.62 -11.66
C TYR A 47 7.60 11.61 -10.61
N THR A 48 6.77 11.81 -9.60
CA THR A 48 7.13 12.52 -8.37
C THR A 48 6.64 11.72 -7.18
N ALA A 49 7.56 11.33 -6.31
CA ALA A 49 7.27 10.57 -5.10
C ALA A 49 7.07 11.49 -3.90
N ASN A 50 6.00 11.25 -3.14
CA ASN A 50 5.70 11.91 -1.88
C ASN A 50 5.39 10.84 -0.83
N ALA A 51 5.96 10.98 0.36
CA ALA A 51 5.62 10.16 1.50
C ALA A 51 4.68 10.91 2.43
N TYR A 52 3.73 10.19 3.01
CA TYR A 52 2.78 10.67 4.00
C TYR A 52 2.75 9.72 5.17
N TYR A 53 2.31 10.22 6.32
CA TYR A 53 2.13 9.40 7.50
C TYR A 53 0.78 9.64 8.16
N HIS A 54 0.33 8.63 8.91
CA HIS A 54 -0.85 8.74 9.78
C HIS A 54 -0.58 8.03 11.10
N THR A 55 -0.86 8.72 12.21
CA THR A 55 -0.73 8.15 13.56
C THR A 55 -1.92 7.24 13.85
N TYR A 56 -1.69 6.04 14.38
CA TYR A 56 -2.76 5.19 14.89
C TYR A 56 -2.64 5.00 16.40
N GLY A 57 -3.80 4.91 17.07
CA GLY A 57 -3.90 4.79 18.52
C GLY A 57 -3.81 3.35 19.03
N GLY A 58 -3.50 3.20 20.32
CA GLY A 58 -3.40 1.91 21.02
C GLY A 58 -2.46 2.01 22.23
N ALA A 59 -2.21 0.89 22.92
CA ALA A 59 -1.27 0.87 24.05
C ALA A 59 0.19 1.11 23.63
N ALA A 60 0.58 0.63 22.43
CA ALA A 60 1.89 0.88 21.85
C ALA A 60 1.91 2.18 21.01
N GLY A 61 0.75 2.60 20.49
CA GLY A 61 0.68 3.61 19.44
C GLY A 61 1.48 3.20 18.19
N GLY A 62 1.54 4.10 17.22
CA GLY A 62 2.43 3.95 16.08
C GLY A 62 2.08 4.91 14.94
N VAL A 63 2.89 4.83 13.89
CA VAL A 63 2.76 5.67 12.70
C VAL A 63 2.82 4.76 11.50
N ASN A 64 1.83 4.82 10.62
CA ASN A 64 1.91 4.23 9.28
C ASN A 64 2.55 5.26 8.34
N VAL A 65 3.36 4.80 7.40
CA VAL A 65 3.89 5.60 6.31
C VAL A 65 3.51 4.95 4.98
N TRP A 66 3.15 5.78 4.00
CA TRP A 66 2.96 5.35 2.63
C TRP A 66 3.62 6.30 1.65
N VAL A 67 3.90 5.78 0.45
CA VAL A 67 4.49 6.55 -0.65
C VAL A 67 3.53 6.57 -1.82
N GLU A 68 3.21 7.79 -2.26
CA GLU A 68 2.43 8.08 -3.45
C GLU A 68 3.31 8.53 -4.60
N LEU A 69 2.96 8.09 -5.80
CA LEU A 69 3.52 8.55 -7.06
C LEU A 69 2.51 9.37 -7.83
N THR A 70 2.86 10.61 -8.12
CA THR A 70 2.20 11.42 -9.14
C THR A 70 2.82 11.12 -10.50
N TYR A 71 2.00 10.73 -11.47
CA TYR A 71 2.41 10.49 -12.86
C TYR A 71 2.34 11.81 -13.63
N ASN A 72 3.48 12.48 -13.82
CA ASN A 72 3.51 13.85 -14.34
C ASN A 72 3.02 13.97 -15.79
N ASN A 73 3.05 12.86 -16.54
CA ASN A 73 2.58 12.81 -17.93
C ASN A 73 1.09 12.43 -18.05
N GLU A 74 0.43 12.08 -16.94
CA GLU A 74 -0.96 11.63 -16.93
C GLU A 74 -1.78 12.48 -15.96
N LYS A 75 -2.81 13.15 -16.48
CA LYS A 75 -3.58 14.12 -15.69
C LYS A 75 -4.24 13.43 -14.48
N ASN A 76 -3.99 13.98 -13.28
CA ASN A 76 -4.59 13.56 -12.01
C ASN A 76 -4.38 12.09 -11.65
N LYS A 77 -3.32 11.45 -12.17
CA LYS A 77 -3.01 10.06 -11.82
C LYS A 77 -2.03 10.01 -10.66
N ILE A 78 -2.55 9.61 -9.51
CA ILE A 78 -1.80 9.36 -8.28
C ILE A 78 -1.99 7.89 -7.91
N LYS A 79 -0.93 7.22 -7.47
CA LYS A 79 -0.99 5.83 -6.99
C LYS A 79 -0.12 5.64 -5.77
N THR A 80 -0.61 4.92 -4.77
CA THR A 80 0.23 4.40 -3.69
C THR A 80 1.03 3.20 -4.18
N VAL A 81 2.32 3.15 -3.84
CA VAL A 81 3.22 2.04 -4.19
C VAL A 81 3.85 1.38 -2.97
N TYR A 82 3.75 1.99 -1.79
CA TYR A 82 4.35 1.49 -0.56
C TYR A 82 3.45 1.81 0.63
N TYR A 83 3.29 0.87 1.55
CA TYR A 83 2.64 1.05 2.85
C TYR A 83 3.27 0.14 3.90
N SER A 84 3.62 0.70 5.07
CA SER A 84 4.13 -0.04 6.22
C SER A 84 4.07 0.81 7.50
N ASP A 85 4.29 0.20 8.66
CA ASP A 85 4.66 0.92 9.87
C ASP A 85 5.97 1.70 9.64
N ALA A 86 5.98 2.96 10.05
CA ALA A 86 7.15 3.83 9.96
C ALA A 86 8.23 3.37 10.95
N LYS A 87 9.46 3.33 10.49
CA LYS A 87 10.67 3.09 11.29
C LYS A 87 11.48 4.37 11.44
N SER A 88 12.46 4.35 12.34
CA SER A 88 13.28 5.53 12.64
C SER A 88 14.11 6.01 11.44
N ASP A 89 14.58 5.10 10.59
CA ASP A 89 15.37 5.42 9.40
C ASP A 89 14.53 5.28 8.12
N PHE A 90 13.89 6.39 7.74
CA PHE A 90 13.10 6.50 6.52
C PHE A 90 13.74 7.42 5.47
N SER A 91 13.93 6.92 4.25
CA SER A 91 14.33 7.73 3.10
C SER A 91 13.83 7.16 1.78
N MET A 92 13.88 7.97 0.73
CA MET A 92 13.49 7.59 -0.63
C MET A 92 14.58 8.02 -1.59
N GLU A 93 14.91 7.17 -2.56
CA GLU A 93 15.93 7.44 -3.57
C GLU A 93 15.56 6.78 -4.91
N TRP A 94 15.75 7.47 -6.02
CA TRP A 94 15.59 6.86 -7.34
C TRP A 94 16.86 6.07 -7.73
N LYS A 95 16.74 4.75 -7.90
CA LYS A 95 17.81 3.85 -8.38
C LYS A 95 17.71 3.61 -9.89
N GLY A 96 17.51 4.69 -10.64
CA GLY A 96 17.34 4.66 -12.09
C GLY A 96 16.10 5.42 -12.56
N LYS A 97 15.67 5.14 -13.79
CA LYS A 97 14.60 5.90 -14.46
C LYS A 97 13.21 5.64 -13.88
N ASP A 98 12.93 4.38 -13.55
CA ASP A 98 11.62 3.89 -13.12
C ASP A 98 11.74 3.00 -11.88
N ARG A 99 12.81 3.15 -11.08
CA ARG A 99 13.02 2.38 -9.85
C ARG A 99 13.17 3.27 -8.64
N LEU A 100 12.29 3.06 -7.66
CA LEU A 100 12.29 3.81 -6.41
C LEU A 100 12.72 2.87 -5.29
N PHE A 101 13.83 3.21 -4.64
CA PHE A 101 14.24 2.60 -3.39
C PHE A 101 13.61 3.38 -2.23
N ILE A 102 12.97 2.65 -1.32
CA ILE A 102 12.39 3.16 -0.10
C ILE A 102 13.15 2.47 1.03
N LYS A 103 13.87 3.27 1.81
CA LYS A 103 14.45 2.84 3.07
C LYS A 103 13.42 3.04 4.17
N ASN A 104 13.14 2.00 4.92
CA ASN A 104 12.28 2.03 6.11
C ASN A 104 12.77 0.92 7.06
N GLU A 105 13.74 1.23 7.91
CA GLU A 105 14.32 0.26 8.82
C GLU A 105 14.56 0.86 10.19
N GLU A 106 14.63 -0.02 11.19
CA GLU A 106 15.09 0.31 12.53
C GLU A 106 16.52 -0.22 12.65
N PRO A 107 17.57 0.64 12.69
CA PRO A 107 18.96 0.20 12.62
C PRO A 107 19.33 -0.85 13.67
N ASP A 108 18.74 -0.75 14.86
CA ASP A 108 18.99 -1.66 15.98
C ASP A 108 18.12 -2.93 15.95
N LEU A 109 17.12 -3.01 15.05
CA LEU A 109 16.18 -4.13 14.92
C LEU A 109 16.04 -4.60 13.46
N PRO A 110 17.00 -5.38 12.93
CA PRO A 110 16.98 -5.84 11.53
C PRO A 110 15.74 -6.63 11.12
N SER A 111 15.07 -7.31 12.07
CA SER A 111 13.80 -8.03 11.82
C SER A 111 12.64 -7.12 11.43
N GLU A 112 12.75 -5.83 11.74
CA GLU A 112 11.76 -4.80 11.40
C GLU A 112 12.08 -4.06 10.10
N ASN A 113 13.05 -4.52 9.32
CA ASN A 113 13.36 -3.92 8.04
C ASN A 113 12.18 -4.08 7.07
N ARG A 114 11.73 -2.95 6.52
CA ARG A 114 10.65 -2.84 5.53
C ARG A 114 11.12 -2.06 4.30
N SER A 115 12.43 -1.97 4.11
CA SER A 115 13.06 -1.32 2.95
C SER A 115 12.88 -2.18 1.71
N ILE A 116 12.66 -1.55 0.56
CA ILE A 116 12.42 -2.23 -0.70
C ILE A 116 12.77 -1.36 -1.90
N GLU A 117 13.23 -1.98 -2.99
CA GLU A 117 13.33 -1.36 -4.32
C GLU A 117 12.12 -1.78 -5.16
N LEU A 118 11.39 -0.81 -5.70
CA LEU A 118 10.18 -1.03 -6.49
C LEU A 118 10.39 -0.57 -7.94
N GLU A 119 10.02 -1.42 -8.91
CA GLU A 119 9.90 -1.04 -10.31
C GLU A 119 8.50 -0.45 -10.58
N ILE A 120 8.47 0.83 -10.95
CA ILE A 120 7.22 1.61 -11.02
C ILE A 120 6.30 1.07 -12.11
N GLY A 121 5.09 0.72 -11.71
CA GLY A 121 4.06 0.15 -12.59
C GLY A 121 4.07 -1.37 -12.62
N LYS A 122 5.03 -2.03 -11.97
CA LYS A 122 5.08 -3.49 -11.80
C LYS A 122 4.95 -3.91 -10.35
N ASP A 123 5.60 -3.18 -9.45
CA ASP A 123 5.70 -3.57 -8.05
C ASP A 123 4.92 -2.64 -7.13
N ILE A 124 4.37 -3.21 -6.08
CA ILE A 124 3.89 -2.50 -4.90
C ILE A 124 4.37 -3.22 -3.63
N TYR A 125 4.39 -2.51 -2.51
CA TYR A 125 4.67 -3.08 -1.21
C TYR A 125 3.57 -2.71 -0.20
N ASP A 126 2.95 -3.71 0.41
CA ASP A 126 1.95 -3.52 1.46
C ASP A 126 2.21 -4.49 2.62
N ASP A 127 2.77 -3.96 3.70
CA ASP A 127 3.10 -4.72 4.91
C ASP A 127 1.86 -5.36 5.57
N SER A 128 0.66 -4.81 5.33
CA SER A 128 -0.59 -5.41 5.83
C SER A 128 -1.05 -6.63 5.02
N GLY A 129 -0.53 -6.79 3.80
CA GLY A 129 -0.93 -7.81 2.83
C GLY A 129 -2.32 -7.63 2.23
N ALA A 130 -3.04 -6.56 2.55
CA ALA A 130 -4.39 -6.32 2.06
C ALA A 130 -4.41 -6.13 0.54
N ALA A 131 -3.50 -5.32 0.00
CA ALA A 131 -3.29 -5.13 -1.43
C ALA A 131 -2.90 -6.44 -2.11
N CYS A 132 -1.91 -7.16 -1.57
CA CYS A 132 -1.46 -8.43 -2.16
C CYS A 132 -2.54 -9.53 -2.12
N SER A 133 -3.53 -9.41 -1.23
CA SER A 133 -4.66 -10.35 -1.15
C SER A 133 -5.81 -10.02 -2.12
N SER A 134 -5.82 -8.82 -2.71
CA SER A 134 -6.86 -8.33 -3.62
C SER A 134 -6.68 -8.85 -5.04
N TRP A 135 -7.77 -9.30 -5.66
CA TRP A 135 -7.75 -9.69 -7.08
C TRP A 135 -7.43 -8.51 -8.00
N LYS A 136 -8.01 -7.34 -7.73
CA LYS A 136 -7.76 -6.13 -8.53
C LYS A 136 -6.30 -5.71 -8.53
N MET A 137 -5.60 -5.88 -7.40
CA MET A 137 -4.18 -5.54 -7.31
C MET A 137 -3.30 -6.61 -7.99
N LYS A 138 -3.63 -7.90 -7.83
CA LYS A 138 -2.92 -9.00 -8.51
C LYS A 138 -3.00 -8.92 -10.04
N ASP A 139 -4.10 -8.39 -10.57
CA ASP A 139 -4.24 -8.18 -12.02
C ASP A 139 -3.45 -6.94 -12.49
N ALA A 140 -3.16 -6.00 -11.60
CA ALA A 140 -2.55 -4.71 -11.93
C ALA A 140 -1.02 -4.67 -11.73
N TYR A 141 -0.47 -5.56 -10.92
CA TYR A 141 0.94 -5.57 -10.51
C TYR A 141 1.51 -6.97 -10.61
N GLU A 142 2.78 -7.07 -11.02
CA GLU A 142 3.53 -8.32 -11.13
C GLU A 142 3.97 -8.81 -9.75
N THR A 143 4.42 -7.89 -8.90
CA THR A 143 4.94 -8.21 -7.56
C THR A 143 4.21 -7.43 -6.47
N CYS A 144 3.87 -8.19 -5.43
CA CYS A 144 3.41 -7.78 -4.12
C CYS A 144 3.90 -8.90 -3.18
#